data_AF-A0A7J7JME2-F1
#
_entry.id   AF-A0A7J7JME2-F1
#
_cell.length_a   1.000
_cell.length_b   1.000
_cell.length_c   1.000
_cell.angle_alpha   90.00
_cell.angle_beta   90.00
_cell.angle_gamma   90.00
#
_symmetry.space_group_name_H-M   'P 1'
#
loop_
_entity.id
_entity.type
_entity.pdbx_description
1 polymer ?
#
loop_
_entity_poly.entity_id
_entity_poly.type
_entity_poly.pdbx_seq_one_letter_code
_entity_poly.pdbx_strand_id
1 'polypeptide(L)'
;MDLEAICAGWLIKSPSSKYVTLFSRGKISIRVPLKSKWHRRYFVLHKPQGSLPHQYAFDYFKGEMDMSNRRRGSINLEECETILSNLDSSHYNHLFSIKTKARDKFDLTSYIL
;
A
#
# COMPACT_ATOMS: atom_id res chain seq x y z
N MET A 1 5.76 -20.63 -7.57
CA MET A 1 4.32 -20.31 -7.52
C MET A 1 4.12 -19.18 -8.50
N ASP A 2 3.52 -19.49 -9.64
CA ASP A 2 3.28 -18.50 -10.68
C ASP A 2 2.06 -17.67 -10.28
N LEU A 3 2.29 -16.41 -9.93
CA LEU A 3 1.21 -15.44 -9.71
C LEU A 3 0.69 -15.05 -11.09
N GLU A 4 -0.52 -15.50 -11.44
CA GLU A 4 -1.19 -15.04 -12.65
C GLU A 4 -1.64 -13.59 -12.45
N ALA A 5 -0.80 -12.66 -12.88
CA ALA A 5 -1.06 -11.24 -12.79
C ALA A 5 -2.12 -10.82 -13.82
N ILE A 6 -3.18 -10.19 -13.35
CA ILE A 6 -4.20 -9.55 -14.20
C ILE A 6 -3.67 -8.21 -14.71
N CYS A 7 -3.01 -7.48 -13.80
CA CYS A 7 -2.35 -6.23 -14.10
C CYS A 7 -1.15 -6.06 -13.16
N ALA A 8 -0.07 -5.49 -13.66
CA ALA A 8 1.11 -5.19 -12.87
C ALA A 8 1.77 -3.90 -13.35
N GLY A 9 2.43 -3.19 -12.44
CA GLY A 9 3.04 -1.92 -12.78
C GLY A 9 3.74 -1.25 -11.61
N TRP A 10 4.56 -0.26 -11.93
CA TRP A 10 5.20 0.58 -10.93
C TRP A 10 4.23 1.64 -10.44
N LEU A 11 4.15 1.81 -9.12
CA LEU A 11 3.50 2.97 -8.49
C LEU A 11 4.40 3.56 -7.42
N ILE A 12 4.21 4.84 -7.14
CA ILE A 12 4.82 5.49 -5.99
C ILE A 12 3.78 5.61 -4.88
N LYS A 13 3.95 4.83 -3.81
CA LYS A 13 3.04 4.81 -2.66
C LYS A 13 3.43 5.85 -1.62
N SER A 14 2.45 6.51 -1.02
CA SER A 14 2.65 7.43 0.10
C SER A 14 3.33 6.74 1.29
N PRO A 15 4.01 7.49 2.16
CA PRO A 15 4.60 6.93 3.38
C PRO A 15 3.53 6.28 4.25
N SER A 16 3.86 5.17 4.91
CA SER A 16 2.96 4.66 5.95
C SER A 16 2.93 5.64 7.11
N SER A 17 1.77 5.89 7.70
CA SER A 17 1.60 6.69 8.92
C SER A 17 2.21 6.05 10.20
N LYS A 18 3.18 5.13 10.04
CA LYS A 18 3.82 4.41 11.14
C LYS A 18 4.73 5.36 11.91
N TYR A 19 4.36 5.56 13.17
CA TYR A 19 5.18 6.21 14.17
C TYR A 19 6.18 5.21 14.76
N VAL A 20 7.41 5.62 15.01
CA VAL A 20 8.31 4.94 15.94
C VAL A 20 8.16 5.57 17.30
N THR A 21 7.97 4.72 18.30
CA THR A 21 8.05 5.10 19.71
C THR A 21 9.53 5.18 20.08
N LEU A 22 10.05 6.38 20.27
CA LEU A 22 11.35 6.56 20.91
C LEU A 22 11.14 6.49 22.43
N PHE A 23 11.77 5.51 23.06
CA PHE A 23 11.85 5.45 24.52
C PHE A 23 13.05 6.28 24.97
N SER A 24 12.80 7.47 25.54
CA SER A 24 13.83 8.19 26.30
C SER A 24 13.73 7.76 27.76
N ARG A 25 14.74 7.00 28.22
CA ARG A 25 15.06 6.66 29.63
C ARG A 25 13.89 6.78 30.63
N GLY A 26 12.81 6.06 30.35
CA GLY A 26 11.81 5.65 31.34
C GLY A 26 10.50 6.43 31.46
N LYS A 27 10.25 7.61 30.85
CA LYS A 27 8.98 8.34 31.13
C LYS A 27 8.30 9.10 29.98
N ILE A 28 8.87 9.18 28.78
CA ILE A 28 8.22 9.90 27.66
C ILE A 28 8.35 9.09 26.38
N SER A 29 7.21 8.67 25.83
CA SER A 29 7.09 8.05 24.51
C SER A 29 6.83 9.13 23.47
N ILE A 30 7.88 9.54 22.75
CA ILE A 30 7.73 10.47 21.63
C ILE A 30 7.44 9.64 20.37
N ARG A 31 6.29 9.88 19.76
CA ARG A 31 5.93 9.29 18.46
C ARG A 31 6.55 10.12 17.34
N VAL A 32 7.64 9.64 16.76
CA VAL A 32 8.25 10.27 15.58
C VAL A 32 7.79 9.54 14.32
N PRO A 33 7.32 10.24 13.28
CA PRO A 33 7.04 9.61 11.99
C PRO A 33 8.33 9.03 11.41
N LEU A 34 8.32 7.76 11.03
CA LEU A 34 9.46 7.15 10.33
C LEU A 34 9.57 7.83 8.96
N LYS A 35 10.65 8.61 8.74
CA LYS A 35 10.98 9.36 7.50
C LYS A 35 9.90 9.26 6.42
N SER A 36 9.04 10.28 6.34
CA SER A 36 7.91 10.40 5.40
C SER A 36 8.39 10.45 3.94
N LYS A 37 8.84 9.32 3.39
CA LYS A 37 9.28 9.20 2.01
C LYS A 37 8.30 8.38 1.19
N TRP A 38 7.93 8.93 0.05
CA TRP A 38 7.21 8.20 -1.00
C TRP A 38 8.06 7.02 -1.49
N HIS A 39 7.42 5.89 -1.75
CA HIS A 39 8.11 4.64 -2.06
C HIS A 39 7.66 4.08 -3.39
N ARG A 40 8.58 4.03 -4.36
CA ARG A 40 8.38 3.31 -5.63
C ARG A 40 8.38 1.80 -5.37
N ARG A 41 7.31 1.11 -5.77
CA ARG A 41 7.11 -0.34 -5.61
C ARG A 41 6.46 -0.91 -6.86
N TYR A 42 6.73 -2.18 -7.12
CA TYR A 42 6.06 -2.92 -8.18
C TYR A 42 4.82 -3.56 -7.61
N PHE A 43 3.66 -3.16 -8.11
CA PHE A 43 2.35 -3.61 -7.68
C PHE A 43 1.81 -4.66 -8.64
N VAL A 44 1.10 -5.64 -8.09
CA VAL A 44 0.51 -6.74 -8.84
C VAL A 44 -0.91 -6.95 -8.35
N LEU A 45 -1.86 -6.79 -9.25
CA LEU A 45 -3.23 -7.24 -9.08
C LEU A 45 -3.32 -8.66 -9.62
N HIS A 46 -3.68 -9.60 -8.75
CA HIS A 46 -3.78 -11.01 -9.10
C HIS A 46 -4.96 -11.67 -8.39
N LYS A 47 -5.31 -12.86 -8.88
CA LYS A 47 -6.30 -13.71 -8.24
C LYS A 47 -5.59 -14.73 -7.35
N PRO A 48 -5.79 -14.72 -6.02
CA PRO A 48 -5.18 -15.71 -5.14
C PRO A 48 -5.65 -17.12 -5.49
N GLN A 49 -4.77 -18.11 -5.35
CA GLN A 49 -5.13 -19.51 -5.59
C GLN A 49 -6.22 -19.96 -4.62
N GLY A 50 -7.27 -20.61 -5.14
CA GLY A 50 -8.40 -21.08 -4.32
C GLY A 50 -9.36 -19.96 -3.87
N SER A 51 -9.21 -18.74 -4.39
CA SER A 51 -10.12 -17.63 -4.10
C SER A 51 -11.44 -17.71 -4.88
N LEU A 52 -12.48 -17.06 -4.35
CA LEU A 52 -13.77 -16.94 -5.01
C LEU A 52 -13.65 -16.14 -6.33
N PRO A 53 -14.63 -16.27 -7.27
CA PRO A 53 -14.57 -15.64 -8.59
C PRO A 53 -14.21 -14.14 -8.62
N HIS A 54 -14.58 -13.39 -7.59
CA HIS A 54 -14.42 -11.94 -7.49
C HIS A 54 -13.47 -11.48 -6.36
N GLN A 55 -12.65 -12.40 -5.86
CA GLN A 55 -11.63 -12.07 -4.87
C GLN A 55 -10.29 -11.81 -5.54
N TYR A 56 -9.74 -10.63 -5.28
CA TYR A 56 -8.48 -10.19 -5.84
C TYR A 56 -7.58 -9.67 -4.73
N ALA A 57 -6.27 -9.88 -4.90
CA ALA A 57 -5.26 -9.33 -4.02
C ALA A 57 -4.45 -8.29 -4.78
N PHE A 58 -4.14 -7.19 -4.07
CA PHE A 58 -3.27 -6.15 -4.61
C PHE A 58 -1.99 -6.08 -3.79
N ASP A 59 -1.00 -6.87 -4.23
CA ASP A 59 0.28 -7.04 -3.56
C ASP A 59 1.34 -6.11 -4.11
N TYR A 60 2.35 -5.81 -3.30
CA TYR A 60 3.49 -5.02 -3.76
C TYR A 60 4.84 -5.53 -3.29
N PHE A 61 5.84 -5.32 -4.15
CA PHE A 61 7.19 -5.83 -4.06
C PHE A 61 8.20 -4.70 -4.18
N LYS A 62 9.46 -4.97 -3.82
CA LYS A 62 10.53 -3.97 -3.99
C LYS A 62 10.82 -3.73 -5.48
N GLY A 63 10.74 -4.77 -6.31
CA GLY A 63 10.69 -4.68 -7.77
C GLY A 63 10.06 -5.91 -8.41
N GLU A 64 10.02 -5.92 -9.74
CA GLU A 64 9.41 -6.98 -10.55
C GLU A 64 10.07 -8.36 -10.30
N MET A 65 11.41 -8.41 -10.33
CA MET A 65 12.17 -9.63 -10.05
C MET A 65 12.01 -10.16 -8.61
N ASP A 66 11.47 -9.35 -7.69
CA ASP A 66 11.27 -9.74 -6.29
C ASP A 66 9.92 -10.44 -6.05
N MET A 67 9.07 -10.59 -7.08
CA MET A 67 7.75 -11.23 -6.96
C MET A 67 7.81 -12.64 -6.39
N SER A 68 8.86 -13.40 -6.73
CA SER A 68 9.10 -14.77 -6.25
C SER A 68 9.77 -14.83 -4.87
N ASN A 69 10.45 -13.75 -4.46
CA ASN A 69 11.32 -13.77 -3.29
C ASN A 69 10.66 -13.18 -2.04
N ARG A 70 10.04 -11.99 -2.14
CA ARG A 70 9.56 -11.31 -0.93
C ARG A 70 8.52 -10.23 -1.19
N ARG A 71 7.26 -10.57 -0.93
CA ARG A 71 6.17 -9.60 -0.78
C ARG A 71 6.47 -8.59 0.32
N ARG A 72 6.29 -7.29 0.03
CA ARG A 72 6.49 -6.19 0.99
C ARG A 72 5.22 -5.81 1.74
N GLY A 73 4.08 -6.03 1.11
CA GLY A 73 2.77 -5.91 1.75
C GLY A 73 1.67 -6.21 0.75
N SER A 74 0.44 -6.10 1.24
CA SER A 74 -0.79 -6.38 0.52
C SER A 74 -1.82 -5.33 0.89
N ILE A 75 -2.66 -4.98 -0.06
CA ILE A 75 -3.86 -4.17 0.16
C ILE A 75 -5.04 -5.12 0.02
N ASN A 76 -5.78 -5.31 1.11
CA ASN A 76 -7.00 -6.11 1.09
C ASN A 76 -8.09 -5.31 0.38
N LEU A 77 -8.47 -5.74 -0.82
CA LEU A 77 -9.50 -5.06 -1.60
C LEU A 77 -10.90 -5.29 -1.04
N GLU A 78 -11.11 -6.31 -0.21
CA GLU A 78 -12.39 -6.48 0.51
C GLU A 78 -12.59 -5.41 1.58
N GLU A 79 -11.50 -4.84 2.10
CA GLU A 79 -11.53 -3.72 3.03
C GLU A 79 -11.57 -2.37 2.30
N CYS A 80 -11.50 -2.36 0.97
CA CYS A 80 -11.55 -1.13 0.18
C CYS A 80 -12.97 -0.57 0.16
N GLU A 81 -13.14 0.63 0.72
CA GLU A 81 -14.41 1.33 0.76
C GLU A 81 -14.58 2.25 -0.45
N THR A 82 -13.51 2.95 -0.83
CA THR A 82 -13.57 3.95 -1.91
C THR A 82 -12.21 4.15 -2.57
N ILE A 83 -12.23 4.33 -3.89
CA ILE A 83 -11.10 4.79 -4.68
C ILE A 83 -11.37 6.25 -5.08
N LEU A 84 -10.50 7.15 -4.64
CA LEU A 84 -10.52 8.56 -5.02
C LEU A 84 -9.54 8.75 -6.18
N SER A 85 -10.05 8.81 -7.40
CA SER A 85 -9.27 9.06 -8.62
C SER A 85 -9.17 10.55 -8.92
N ASN A 86 -8.20 10.92 -9.76
CA ASN A 86 -8.00 12.28 -10.28
C ASN A 86 -7.89 13.33 -9.15
N LEU A 87 -7.10 13.03 -8.12
CA LEU A 87 -6.85 13.98 -7.05
C LEU A 87 -5.95 15.10 -7.57
N ASP A 88 -6.48 16.32 -7.59
CA ASP A 88 -5.71 17.49 -7.95
C ASP A 88 -4.67 17.79 -6.86
N SER A 89 -3.39 17.83 -7.27
CA SER A 89 -2.29 18.22 -6.43
C SER A 89 -1.37 19.17 -7.20
N SER A 90 -0.98 20.27 -6.57
CA SER A 90 0.03 21.18 -7.11
C SER A 90 1.41 20.54 -7.30
N HIS A 91 1.66 19.39 -6.66
CA HIS A 91 2.97 18.74 -6.61
C HIS A 91 3.03 17.41 -7.32
N TYR A 92 1.91 16.71 -7.49
CA TYR A 92 1.88 15.34 -8.00
C TYR A 92 0.78 15.18 -9.04
N ASN A 93 1.17 14.91 -10.28
CA ASN A 93 0.25 14.54 -11.34
C ASN A 93 -0.21 13.08 -11.18
N HIS A 94 -1.38 12.74 -11.72
CA HIS A 94 -1.90 11.36 -11.75
C HIS A 94 -1.99 10.69 -10.37
N LEU A 95 -2.40 11.47 -9.36
CA LEU A 95 -2.57 11.02 -8.00
C LEU A 95 -3.94 10.35 -7.81
N PHE A 96 -3.96 9.22 -7.11
CA PHE A 96 -5.19 8.60 -6.61
C PHE A 96 -4.99 8.09 -5.17
N SER A 97 -6.08 7.86 -4.45
CA SER A 97 -6.05 7.30 -3.11
C SER A 97 -7.01 6.13 -2.96
N ILE A 98 -6.60 5.15 -2.17
CA ILE A 98 -7.44 4.01 -1.77
C ILE A 98 -7.74 4.19 -0.28
N LYS A 99 -9.03 4.24 0.05
CA LYS A 99 -9.53 4.25 1.42
C LYS A 99 -9.92 2.83 1.82
N THR A 100 -9.28 2.30 2.86
CA THR A 100 -9.61 0.98 3.42
C THR A 100 -10.16 1.10 4.84
N LYS A 101 -11.02 0.17 5.26
CA LYS A 101 -11.56 0.07 6.62
C LYS A 101 -11.12 -1.24 7.27
N ALA A 102 -10.06 -1.18 8.07
CA ALA A 102 -9.56 -2.32 8.82
C ALA A 102 -9.93 -2.19 10.31
N ARG A 103 -10.70 -3.15 10.85
CA ARG A 103 -11.08 -3.21 12.29
C ARG A 103 -11.52 -1.84 12.85
N ASP A 104 -12.50 -1.22 12.18
CA ASP A 104 -13.08 0.10 12.51
C ASP A 104 -12.17 1.31 12.39
N LYS A 105 -10.97 1.14 11.84
CA LYS A 105 -10.08 2.25 11.50
C LYS A 105 -10.04 2.44 9.99
N PHE A 106 -10.26 3.68 9.56
CA PHE A 106 -10.01 4.07 8.18
C PHE A 106 -8.53 4.37 7.96
N ASP A 107 -7.97 3.84 6.89
CA ASP A 107 -6.66 4.21 6.39
C ASP A 107 -6.80 4.74 4.95
N LEU A 108 -6.08 5.81 4.65
CA LEU A 108 -6.07 6.43 3.33
C LEU A 108 -4.64 6.39 2.81
N THR A 109 -4.40 5.55 1.81
CA THR A 109 -3.09 5.48 1.16
C THR A 109 -3.18 6.11 -0.22
N SER A 110 -2.21 6.97 -0.55
CA SER A 110 -2.15 7.65 -1.85
C SER A 110 -1.07 7.03 -2.73
N TYR A 111 -1.30 7.08 -4.04
CA TYR A 111 -0.48 6.46 -5.07
C TYR A 111 -0.35 7.42 -6.24
N ILE A 112 0.85 7.47 -6.80
CA ILE A 112 1.15 8.21 -8.03
C ILE A 112 1.50 7.18 -9.09
N LEU A 113 0.85 7.32 -10.25
CA LEU A 113 1.13 6.56 -11.48
C LEU A 113 2.44 7.02 -12.13
#